data_AF-A0A6A5RH01-F1
#
_entry.id   AF-A0A6A5RH01-F1
#
_cell.length_a   1.000
_cell.length_b   1.000
_cell.length_c   1.000
_cell.angle_alpha   90.00
_cell.angle_beta   90.00
_cell.angle_gamma   90.00
#
_symmetry.space_group_name_H-M   'P 1'
#
loop_
_entity.id
_entity.type
_entity.pdbx_description
1 polymer ?
#
loop_
_entity_poly.entity_id
_entity_poly.type
_entity_poly.pdbx_seq_one_letter_code
_entity_poly.pdbx_strand_id
1 'polypeptide(L)'
;MTFDITVKKGDQPPTGRFDPKMWYRLKNTYQPATHCLDVVNDDGTNSKGLLEMAAAGKFSGQYWQLKPNGDGTYFLRTLFLGPNRRLGVQSDKKTPVLESANDSAKAQYWTIGQWDHPQDGTWHLEVRHRW
;
A
#
# COMPACT_ATOMS: atom_id res chain seq x y z
N MET A 1 -40.04 11.01 29.88
CA MET A 1 -38.89 11.72 29.32
C MET A 1 -38.42 10.89 28.14
N THR A 2 -38.52 11.43 26.94
CA THR A 2 -38.19 10.71 25.70
C THR A 2 -36.83 11.20 25.22
N PHE A 3 -35.93 10.29 24.87
CA PHE A 3 -34.63 10.64 24.30
C PHE A 3 -34.67 10.32 22.80
N ASP A 4 -34.46 11.34 21.98
CA ASP A 4 -34.12 11.15 20.58
C ASP A 4 -32.65 10.73 20.49
N ILE A 5 -32.38 9.54 19.96
CA ILE A 5 -31.03 9.14 19.56
C ILE A 5 -31.08 8.76 18.09
N THR A 6 -30.46 9.61 17.27
CA THR A 6 -30.19 9.37 15.85
C THR A 6 -29.25 8.17 15.70
N VAL A 7 -29.72 7.12 15.03
CA VAL A 7 -28.85 6.04 14.56
C VAL A 7 -28.02 6.57 13.39
N LYS A 8 -26.72 6.81 13.61
CA LYS A 8 -25.77 6.90 12.51
C LYS A 8 -25.27 5.50 12.20
N LYS A 9 -25.71 4.90 11.10
CA LYS A 9 -24.91 3.86 10.43
C LYS A 9 -24.15 4.55 9.31
N GLY A 10 -22.83 4.62 9.43
CA GLY A 10 -21.97 5.17 8.39
C GLY A 10 -20.60 4.54 8.51
N ASP A 11 -20.27 3.70 7.54
CA ASP A 11 -19.06 2.89 7.47
C ASP A 11 -17.80 3.75 7.41
N GLN A 12 -17.21 4.06 8.57
CA GLN A 12 -15.81 4.49 8.64
C GLN A 12 -15.13 3.73 9.78
N PRO A 13 -14.19 2.81 9.48
CA PRO A 13 -13.35 2.26 10.52
C PRO A 13 -12.56 3.41 11.17
N PRO A 14 -12.29 3.32 12.49
CA PRO A 14 -11.41 4.25 13.18
C PRO A 14 -10.09 4.33 12.41
N THR A 15 -9.47 5.51 12.37
CA THR A 15 -8.20 5.77 11.70
C THR A 15 -7.25 4.56 11.74
N GLY A 16 -7.10 3.92 10.57
CA GLY A 16 -6.09 2.92 10.22
C GLY A 16 -6.39 1.47 10.63
N ARG A 17 -6.87 0.65 9.69
CA ARG A 17 -6.92 -0.83 9.83
C ARG A 17 -5.52 -1.45 10.08
N PHE A 18 -4.47 -0.73 9.73
CA PHE A 18 -3.08 -1.16 9.83
C PHE A 18 -2.32 -0.28 10.83
N ASP A 19 -1.57 -0.92 11.75
CA ASP A 19 -0.67 -0.21 12.64
C ASP A 19 0.44 0.47 11.81
N PRO A 20 0.57 1.81 11.88
CA PRO A 20 1.53 2.57 11.09
C PRO A 20 2.99 2.46 11.58
N LYS A 21 3.25 1.69 12.64
CA LYS A 21 4.58 1.35 13.15
C LYS A 21 5.01 -0.06 12.77
N MET A 22 4.09 -0.91 12.33
CA MET A 22 4.39 -2.28 11.92
C MET A 22 4.93 -2.35 10.49
N TRP A 23 5.64 -3.45 10.21
CA TRP A 23 6.09 -3.84 8.88
C TRP A 23 5.33 -5.09 8.43
N TYR A 24 4.86 -5.08 7.21
CA TYR A 24 4.04 -6.11 6.59
C TYR A 24 4.76 -6.66 5.36
N ARG A 25 4.36 -7.85 4.91
CA ARG A 25 4.69 -8.34 3.57
C ARG A 25 3.44 -8.26 2.71
N LEU A 26 3.58 -7.68 1.52
CA LEU A 26 2.53 -7.69 0.52
C LEU A 26 2.66 -8.94 -0.32
N LYS A 27 1.60 -9.75 -0.38
CA LYS A 27 1.58 -11.01 -1.11
C LYS A 27 0.37 -11.05 -2.01
N ASN A 28 0.54 -11.59 -3.21
CA ASN A 28 -0.57 -12.04 -4.02
C ASN A 28 -0.85 -13.53 -3.73
N THR A 29 -1.94 -14.04 -4.27
CA THR A 29 -2.32 -15.46 -4.19
C THR A 29 -1.82 -16.31 -5.33
N TYR A 30 -1.12 -15.73 -6.30
CA TYR A 30 -0.42 -16.53 -7.29
C TYR A 30 0.64 -17.41 -6.61
N GLN A 31 1.41 -16.83 -5.67
CA GLN A 31 2.43 -17.55 -4.90
C GLN A 31 2.49 -17.10 -3.41
N PRO A 32 1.40 -17.22 -2.65
CA PRO A 32 1.26 -16.59 -1.32
C PRO A 32 2.12 -17.25 -0.26
N ALA A 33 2.48 -18.52 -0.44
CA ALA A 33 3.35 -19.22 0.50
C ALA A 33 4.82 -18.78 0.35
N THR A 34 5.26 -18.54 -0.88
CA THR A 34 6.68 -18.46 -1.22
C THR A 34 7.17 -17.09 -1.63
N HIS A 35 6.31 -16.19 -2.13
CA HIS A 35 6.74 -14.90 -2.66
C HIS A 35 6.02 -13.71 -2.01
N CYS A 36 6.67 -12.55 -2.06
CA CYS A 36 6.10 -11.27 -1.69
C CYS A 36 6.68 -10.15 -2.56
N LEU A 37 5.99 -9.01 -2.58
CA LEU A 37 6.44 -7.81 -3.29
C LEU A 37 7.72 -7.29 -2.64
N ASP A 38 8.73 -7.09 -3.46
CA ASP A 38 10.06 -6.61 -3.10
C ASP A 38 10.45 -5.41 -3.96
N VAL A 39 11.45 -4.67 -3.50
CA VAL A 39 12.13 -3.64 -4.28
C VAL A 39 13.42 -4.23 -4.80
N VAL A 40 13.62 -4.18 -6.12
CA VAL A 40 14.85 -4.62 -6.77
C VAL A 40 16.00 -3.75 -6.26
N ASN A 41 17.02 -4.37 -5.67
CA ASN A 41 18.24 -3.67 -5.26
C ASN A 41 19.20 -3.55 -6.47
N ASP A 42 18.93 -2.59 -7.35
CA ASP A 42 19.72 -2.31 -8.56
C ASP A 42 20.85 -1.29 -8.35
N ASP A 43 20.79 -0.47 -7.30
CA ASP A 43 21.83 0.50 -6.94
C ASP A 43 21.76 0.97 -5.46
N GLY A 44 21.51 0.04 -4.52
CA GLY A 44 21.41 0.37 -3.10
C GLY A 44 20.35 1.44 -2.82
N THR A 45 20.72 2.47 -2.04
CA THR A 45 19.81 3.59 -1.73
C THR A 45 19.46 4.45 -2.95
N ASN A 46 20.25 4.39 -4.02
CA ASN A 46 20.01 5.09 -5.29
C ASN A 46 19.15 4.28 -6.26
N SER A 47 18.63 3.12 -5.83
CA SER A 47 17.77 2.26 -6.64
C SER A 47 16.69 3.04 -7.38
N LYS A 48 16.41 2.59 -8.62
CA LYS A 48 15.31 3.11 -9.44
C LYS A 48 13.94 2.82 -8.84
N GLY A 49 13.86 1.99 -7.79
CA GLY A 49 12.62 1.66 -7.09
C GLY A 49 11.76 0.67 -7.87
N LEU A 50 12.36 -0.12 -8.77
CA LEU A 50 11.69 -1.17 -9.51
C LEU A 50 11.17 -2.23 -8.53
N LEU A 51 10.05 -2.86 -8.88
CA LEU A 51 9.38 -3.83 -8.03
C LEU A 51 9.41 -5.21 -8.65
N GLU A 52 9.47 -6.23 -7.82
CA GLU A 52 9.41 -7.64 -8.24
C GLU A 52 8.64 -8.50 -7.24
N MET A 53 8.17 -9.66 -7.68
CA MET A 53 7.72 -10.72 -6.77
C MET A 53 8.92 -11.64 -6.52
N ALA A 54 9.51 -11.55 -5.32
CA ALA A 54 10.69 -12.33 -4.94
C ALA A 54 10.37 -13.33 -3.83
N ALA A 55 11.23 -14.34 -3.70
CA ALA A 55 11.12 -15.32 -2.63
C ALA A 55 11.15 -14.63 -1.25
N ALA A 56 10.20 -14.97 -0.39
CA ALA A 56 10.04 -14.34 0.90
C ALA A 56 11.24 -14.64 1.82
N GLY A 57 11.93 -13.60 2.29
CA GLY A 57 13.16 -13.69 3.08
C GLY A 57 13.36 -12.48 4.00
N LYS A 58 14.50 -12.41 4.68
CA LYS A 58 14.82 -11.29 5.57
C LYS A 58 15.40 -10.10 4.78
N PHE A 59 14.67 -9.64 3.77
CA PHE A 59 15.08 -8.56 2.90
C PHE A 59 14.30 -7.29 3.23
N SER A 60 15.01 -6.17 3.38
CA SER A 60 14.41 -4.89 3.77
C SER A 60 13.46 -4.32 2.71
N GLY A 61 13.60 -4.72 1.44
CA GLY A 61 12.69 -4.33 0.36
C GLY A 61 11.31 -5.02 0.44
N GLN A 62 11.22 -6.14 1.18
CA GLN A 62 9.98 -6.91 1.38
C GLN A 62 9.16 -6.43 2.58
N TYR A 63 9.70 -5.52 3.38
CA TYR A 63 9.06 -4.98 4.57
C TYR A 63 8.39 -3.65 4.24
N TRP A 64 7.07 -3.70 4.11
CA TRP A 64 6.22 -2.59 3.74
C TRP A 64 5.52 -2.00 4.96
N GLN A 65 5.52 -0.68 5.08
CA GLN A 65 4.77 0.03 6.11
C GLN A 65 3.68 0.86 5.46
N LEU A 66 2.45 0.67 5.94
CA LEU A 66 1.26 1.38 5.49
C LEU A 66 1.04 2.58 6.42
N LYS A 67 1.11 3.79 5.88
CA LYS A 67 0.96 5.03 6.64
C LYS A 67 -0.38 5.68 6.27
N PRO A 68 -1.34 5.79 7.21
CA PRO A 68 -2.64 6.38 6.93
C PRO A 68 -2.50 7.87 6.61
N ASN A 69 -3.28 8.34 5.64
CA ASN A 69 -3.36 9.75 5.25
C ASN A 69 -4.52 10.50 5.95
N GLY A 70 -5.30 9.82 6.79
CA GLY A 70 -6.43 10.40 7.51
C GLY A 70 -7.74 10.51 6.71
N ASP A 71 -7.70 10.31 5.40
CA ASP A 71 -8.85 10.33 4.48
C ASP A 71 -9.29 8.93 3.99
N GLY A 72 -8.78 7.88 4.63
CA GLY A 72 -9.01 6.49 4.25
C GLY A 72 -8.01 5.95 3.22
N THR A 73 -7.11 6.78 2.69
CA THR A 73 -5.98 6.33 1.86
C THR A 73 -4.72 6.11 2.71
N TYR A 74 -3.74 5.41 2.13
CA TYR A 74 -2.45 5.11 2.71
C TYR A 74 -1.36 5.44 1.70
N PHE A 75 -0.22 5.94 2.15
CA PHE A 75 1.01 5.80 1.39
C PHE A 75 1.81 4.60 1.92
N LEU A 76 2.52 3.93 1.02
CA LEU A 76 3.30 2.74 1.34
C LEU A 76 4.78 3.03 1.13
N ARG A 77 5.62 2.58 2.06
CA ARG A 77 7.08 2.68 1.98
C ARG A 77 7.73 1.37 2.40
N THR A 78 8.98 1.15 1.98
CA THR A 78 9.75 -0.01 2.42
C THR A 78 10.80 0.35 3.45
N LEU A 79 11.25 -0.65 4.22
CA LEU A 79 12.38 -0.46 5.13
C LEU A 79 13.67 -0.15 4.34
N PHE A 80 13.81 -0.71 3.13
CA PHE A 80 15.00 -0.55 2.29
C PHE A 80 15.25 0.90 1.85
N LEU A 81 14.29 1.50 1.12
CA LEU A 81 14.45 2.83 0.56
C LEU A 81 13.97 3.95 1.51
N GLY A 82 13.33 3.56 2.61
CA GLY A 82 13.03 4.44 3.72
C GLY A 82 11.91 5.46 3.47
N PRO A 83 11.82 6.52 4.29
CA PRO A 83 10.67 7.42 4.33
C PRO A 83 10.50 8.31 3.10
N ASN A 84 11.58 8.52 2.35
CA ASN A 84 11.62 9.44 1.20
C ASN A 84 11.21 8.76 -0.10
N ARG A 85 10.84 7.48 -0.06
CA ARG A 85 10.39 6.72 -1.22
C ARG A 85 9.03 6.08 -0.94
N ARG A 86 8.07 6.29 -1.83
CA ARG A 86 6.69 5.82 -1.70
C ARG A 86 6.27 5.04 -2.92
N LEU A 87 5.47 4.00 -2.74
CA LEU A 87 4.83 3.30 -3.84
C LEU A 87 3.93 4.27 -4.60
N GLY A 88 4.18 4.40 -5.89
CA GLY A 88 3.39 5.18 -6.83
C GLY A 88 3.14 4.42 -8.13
N VAL A 89 2.58 5.12 -9.10
CA VAL A 89 2.41 4.66 -10.48
C VAL A 89 3.06 5.69 -11.38
N GLN A 90 3.89 5.24 -12.33
CA GLN A 90 4.55 6.12 -13.30
C GLN A 90 3.53 6.87 -14.17
N SER A 91 4.03 7.82 -14.96
CA SER A 91 3.21 8.63 -15.88
C SER A 91 2.44 7.81 -16.93
N ASP A 92 2.87 6.57 -17.19
CA ASP A 92 2.16 5.61 -18.06
C ASP A 92 0.86 5.07 -17.45
N LYS A 93 0.58 5.39 -16.17
CA LYS A 93 -0.59 4.98 -15.39
C LYS A 93 -0.70 3.46 -15.18
N LYS A 94 0.37 2.70 -15.41
CA LYS A 94 0.35 1.23 -15.39
C LYS A 94 1.51 0.63 -14.61
N THR A 95 2.66 1.30 -14.57
CA THR A 95 3.86 0.74 -13.98
C THR A 95 3.99 1.16 -12.51
N PRO A 96 3.85 0.23 -11.55
CA PRO A 96 4.09 0.52 -10.15
C PRO A 96 5.59 0.64 -9.87
N VAL A 97 5.96 1.59 -9.01
CA VAL A 97 7.36 1.93 -8.73
C VAL A 97 7.47 2.62 -7.37
N LEU A 98 8.63 2.54 -6.72
CA LEU A 98 8.95 3.42 -5.59
C LEU A 98 9.55 4.74 -6.09
N GLU A 99 8.83 5.84 -5.91
CA GLU A 99 9.24 7.18 -6.32
C GLU A 99 9.55 8.07 -5.14
N SER A 100 10.23 9.20 -5.37
CA SER A 100 10.42 10.23 -4.36
C SER A 100 9.09 10.64 -3.73
N ALA A 101 9.04 10.65 -2.40
CA ALA A 101 7.86 11.04 -1.65
C ALA A 101 7.39 12.45 -2.07
N ASN A 102 6.14 12.56 -2.52
CA ASN A 102 5.53 13.81 -2.96
C ASN A 102 4.08 13.87 -2.47
N ASP A 103 3.81 14.78 -1.54
CA ASP A 103 2.49 14.87 -0.92
C ASP A 103 1.38 15.33 -1.89
N SER A 104 1.76 15.98 -2.99
CA SER A 104 0.85 16.38 -4.06
C SER A 104 0.61 15.28 -5.10
N ALA A 105 1.45 14.23 -5.14
CA ALA A 105 1.34 13.15 -6.12
C ALA A 105 0.26 12.14 -5.70
N LYS A 106 -0.95 12.30 -6.25
CA LYS A 106 -2.09 11.41 -5.94
C LYS A 106 -1.85 9.94 -6.29
N ALA A 107 -0.95 9.67 -7.24
CA ALA A 107 -0.52 8.32 -7.58
C ALA A 107 0.18 7.58 -6.42
N GLN A 108 0.64 8.27 -5.38
CA GLN A 108 1.33 7.69 -4.22
C GLN A 108 0.39 7.35 -3.04
N TYR A 109 -0.92 7.58 -3.21
CA TYR A 109 -1.92 7.33 -2.18
C TYR A 109 -2.90 6.26 -2.65
N TRP A 110 -3.08 5.26 -1.80
CA TRP A 110 -3.76 4.03 -2.13
C TRP A 110 -4.91 3.76 -1.19
N THR A 111 -6.03 3.31 -1.74
CA THR A 111 -7.08 2.71 -0.92
C THR A 111 -6.78 1.22 -0.72
N ILE A 112 -7.08 0.71 0.48
CA ILE A 112 -6.95 -0.73 0.78
C ILE A 112 -8.36 -1.28 1.01
N GLY A 113 -8.91 -1.90 -0.02
CA GLY A 113 -10.26 -2.47 -0.01
C GLY A 113 -10.31 -3.89 0.54
N GLN A 114 -11.49 -4.30 1.01
CA GLN A 114 -11.82 -5.73 1.08
C GLN A 114 -12.09 -6.25 -0.33
N TRP A 115 -11.85 -7.53 -0.52
CA TRP A 115 -11.89 -8.18 -1.81
C TRP A 115 -13.30 -8.75 -2.08
N ASP A 116 -13.94 -8.34 -3.17
CA ASP A 116 -15.33 -8.71 -3.49
C ASP A 116 -15.48 -10.06 -4.24
N HIS A 117 -14.40 -10.83 -4.47
CA HIS A 117 -14.47 -12.02 -5.35
C HIS A 117 -13.73 -13.27 -4.82
N PRO A 118 -14.36 -14.24 -4.14
CA PRO A 118 -13.68 -15.26 -3.33
C PRO A 118 -12.73 -16.28 -4.02
N GLN A 119 -12.34 -16.13 -5.30
CA GLN A 119 -11.65 -17.20 -6.06
C GLN A 119 -10.30 -16.88 -6.73
N ASP A 120 -9.82 -15.64 -6.85
CA ASP A 120 -8.51 -15.41 -7.51
C ASP A 120 -7.40 -14.85 -6.61
N GLY A 121 -7.77 -14.26 -5.47
CA GLY A 121 -6.84 -13.86 -4.40
C GLY A 121 -5.94 -12.66 -4.71
N THR A 122 -6.41 -11.77 -5.57
CA THR A 122 -5.76 -10.49 -5.77
C THR A 122 -6.01 -9.55 -4.59
N TRP A 123 -5.01 -8.74 -4.21
CA TRP A 123 -5.23 -7.52 -3.42
C TRP A 123 -5.17 -6.33 -4.38
N HIS A 124 -6.20 -5.47 -4.36
CA HIS A 124 -6.17 -4.21 -5.10
C HIS A 124 -5.43 -3.12 -4.32
N LEU A 125 -4.47 -2.50 -5.00
CA LEU A 125 -3.96 -1.16 -4.73
C LEU A 125 -4.65 -0.26 -5.76
N GLU A 126 -5.71 0.45 -5.37
CA GLU A 126 -6.47 1.31 -6.30
C GLU A 126 -6.11 2.79 -6.08
N VAL A 127 -5.67 3.46 -7.16
CA VAL A 127 -5.58 4.92 -7.26
C VAL A 127 -6.92 5.43 -7.79
N ARG A 128 -7.67 6.14 -6.94
CA ARG A 128 -8.93 6.75 -7.36
C ARG A 128 -8.65 8.06 -8.11
N HIS A 129 -8.83 8.06 -9.43
CA HIS A 129 -8.98 9.29 -10.19
C HIS A 129 -10.43 9.78 -10.04
N ARG A 130 -10.62 11.03 -9.60
CA ARG A 130 -11.87 11.76 -9.88
C ARG A 130 -11.61 12.66 -11.09
N TRP A 131 -12.61 12.67 -11.98
CA TRP A 131 -12.75 13.30 -13.29
C TRP A 131 -11.87 14.52 -13.55
#